data_AF-A0A1C4Z921-F1
#
_entry.id   AF-A0A1C4Z921-F1
#
_cell.length_a   1.000
_cell.length_b   1.000
_cell.length_c   1.000
_cell.angle_alpha   90.00
_cell.angle_beta   90.00
_cell.angle_gamma   90.00
#
_symmetry.space_group_name_H-M   'P 1'
#
loop_
_entity.id
_entity.type
_entity.pdbx_description
1 polymer ?
#
loop_
_entity_poly.entity_id
_entity_poly.type
_entity_poly.pdbx_seq_one_letter_code
_entity_poly.pdbx_strand_id
1 'polypeptide(L)'
;MHIVVRVTPQVGPTVFGPTLRTQVVGTDAAAMRVQVAQAYDELRAPSGVAYGQPIGHLYATLRGYRILSYTDDEVTLFLLTEAPDVSGTPVAASTELRLRWTGADWALVAPAGGTFDQAVTAASPAEVTTFLPFIAGG
;
A
#
# COMPACT_ATOMS: atom_id res chain seq x y z
N MET A 1 -7.47 4.95 -7.94
CA MET A 1 -6.74 5.56 -6.79
C MET A 1 -6.17 4.46 -5.91
N HIS A 2 -4.94 4.62 -5.45
CA HIS A 2 -4.05 3.59 -4.93
C HIS A 2 -4.39 3.14 -3.49
N ILE A 3 -5.17 2.06 -3.34
CA ILE A 3 -5.61 1.52 -2.02
C ILE A 3 -4.44 1.37 -1.05
N VAL A 4 -3.27 0.94 -1.52
CA VAL A 4 -2.06 0.72 -0.71
C VAL A 4 -1.57 2.00 -0.02
N VAL A 5 -1.66 3.16 -0.66
CA VAL A 5 -1.30 4.44 -0.01
C VAL A 5 -2.31 4.82 1.06
N ARG A 6 -3.59 4.56 0.83
CA ARG A 6 -4.68 4.95 1.75
C ARG A 6 -4.80 4.06 2.97
N VAL A 7 -4.18 2.89 2.97
CA VAL A 7 -4.09 2.01 4.15
C VAL A 7 -2.82 2.26 4.97
N THR A 8 -1.97 3.20 4.57
CA THR A 8 -0.79 3.57 5.38
C THR A 8 -1.21 4.23 6.69
N PRO A 9 -0.49 3.99 7.80
CA PRO A 9 -0.84 4.64 9.07
C PRO A 9 -0.74 6.18 9.00
N GLN A 10 0.25 6.71 8.26
CA GLN A 10 0.56 8.14 8.20
C GLN A 10 -0.58 9.00 7.64
N VAL A 11 -1.48 8.45 6.81
CA VAL A 11 -2.64 9.21 6.30
C VAL A 11 -3.73 9.44 7.36
N GLY A 12 -3.62 8.79 8.53
CA GLY A 12 -4.53 8.95 9.65
C GLY A 12 -5.81 8.11 9.56
N PRO A 13 -6.48 7.86 10.71
CA PRO A 13 -7.58 6.89 10.82
C PRO A 13 -8.83 7.31 10.05
N THR A 14 -9.00 8.60 9.78
CA THR A 14 -10.07 9.13 8.93
C THR A 14 -9.93 8.65 7.48
N VAL A 15 -8.71 8.35 7.02
CA VAL A 15 -8.45 7.84 5.67
C VAL A 15 -8.30 6.32 5.66
N PHE A 16 -7.41 5.77 6.50
CA PHE A 16 -7.17 4.33 6.50
C PHE A 16 -8.33 3.53 7.07
N GLY A 17 -9.07 4.05 8.06
CA GLY A 17 -10.16 3.33 8.73
C GLY A 17 -11.29 2.95 7.76
N PRO A 18 -11.89 3.91 7.04
CA PRO A 18 -12.88 3.60 6.00
C PRO A 18 -12.32 2.71 4.90
N THR A 19 -11.11 3.00 4.40
CA THR A 19 -10.47 2.21 3.33
C THR A 19 -10.31 0.73 3.73
N LEU A 20 -9.81 0.46 4.94
CA LEU A 20 -9.67 -0.90 5.45
C LEU A 20 -11.01 -1.61 5.67
N ARG A 21 -12.12 -0.87 5.89
CA ARG A 21 -13.45 -1.47 6.03
C ARG A 21 -14.10 -1.79 4.69
N THR A 22 -13.92 -0.94 3.69
CA THR A 22 -14.71 -1.01 2.44
C THR A 22 -13.90 -1.51 1.24
N GLN A 23 -12.58 -1.44 1.28
CA GLN A 23 -11.70 -1.74 0.15
C GLN A 23 -10.61 -2.77 0.48
N VAL A 24 -10.67 -3.39 1.66
CA VAL A 24 -9.79 -4.48 2.06
C VAL A 24 -10.60 -5.70 2.50
N VAL A 25 -10.30 -6.84 1.90
CA VAL A 25 -10.99 -8.12 2.07
C VAL A 25 -10.00 -9.24 2.36
N GLY A 26 -10.49 -10.46 2.57
CA GLY A 26 -9.66 -11.64 2.84
C GLY A 26 -9.59 -11.98 4.33
N THR A 27 -8.99 -13.13 4.63
CA THR A 27 -8.89 -13.71 5.99
C THR A 27 -8.16 -12.79 6.96
N ASP A 28 -7.12 -12.11 6.49
CA ASP A 28 -6.24 -11.27 7.31
C ASP A 28 -6.69 -9.80 7.36
N ALA A 29 -7.84 -9.43 6.79
CA ALA A 29 -8.32 -8.05 6.78
C ALA A 29 -8.57 -7.50 8.20
N ALA A 30 -8.97 -8.36 9.14
CA ALA A 30 -9.11 -7.97 10.55
C ALA A 30 -7.74 -7.73 11.20
N ALA A 31 -6.76 -8.60 10.95
CA ALA A 31 -5.38 -8.43 11.44
C ALA A 31 -4.77 -7.13 10.90
N MET A 32 -4.94 -6.84 9.60
CA MET A 32 -4.47 -5.61 8.99
C MET A 32 -5.05 -4.35 9.64
N ARG A 33 -6.33 -4.37 10.05
CA ARG A 33 -6.94 -3.23 10.77
C ARG A 33 -6.27 -2.96 12.10
N VAL A 34 -5.96 -4.02 12.86
CA VAL A 34 -5.26 -3.91 14.14
C VAL A 34 -3.84 -3.38 13.91
N GLN A 35 -3.10 -3.96 12.97
CA GLN A 35 -1.72 -3.59 12.69
C GLN A 35 -1.59 -2.14 12.23
N VAL A 36 -2.43 -1.68 11.30
CA VAL A 36 -2.39 -0.27 10.84
C VAL A 36 -2.75 0.70 11.97
N ALA A 37 -3.71 0.36 12.83
CA ALA A 37 -4.06 1.18 13.98
C ALA A 37 -2.92 1.25 15.02
N GLN A 38 -2.29 0.11 15.32
CA GLN A 38 -1.12 0.05 16.22
C GLN A 38 0.04 0.86 15.67
N ALA A 39 0.38 0.68 14.39
CA ALA A 39 1.44 1.45 13.75
C ALA A 39 1.13 2.96 13.72
N TYR A 40 -0.15 3.36 13.60
CA TYR A 40 -0.54 4.76 13.72
C TYR A 40 -0.26 5.30 15.12
N ASP A 41 -0.65 4.57 16.16
CA ASP A 41 -0.43 5.00 17.54
C ASP A 41 1.07 5.06 17.89
N GLU A 42 1.87 4.12 17.40
CA GLU A 42 3.34 4.10 17.55
C GLU A 42 4.01 5.28 16.87
N LEU A 43 3.63 5.60 15.62
CA LEU A 43 4.15 6.77 14.90
C LEU A 43 3.67 8.08 15.54
N ARG A 44 2.46 8.09 16.09
CA ARG A 44 1.85 9.27 16.70
C ARG A 44 2.51 9.63 18.01
N ALA A 45 2.81 8.64 18.86
CA ALA A 45 3.34 8.85 20.21
C ALA A 45 4.53 9.83 20.29
N PRO A 46 5.60 9.70 19.49
CA PRO A 46 6.73 10.65 19.51
C PRO A 46 6.44 11.96 18.77
N SER A 47 5.41 12.03 17.92
CA SER A 47 5.12 13.19 17.06
C SER A 47 4.32 14.30 17.76
N GLY A 48 3.66 14.00 18.88
CA GLY A 48 2.76 14.95 19.57
C GLY A 48 1.49 15.31 18.79
N VAL A 49 1.22 14.63 17.67
CA VAL A 49 0.08 14.88 16.80
C VAL A 49 -1.23 14.47 17.51
N ALA A 50 -2.30 15.27 17.34
CA ALA A 50 -3.62 14.93 17.87
C ALA A 50 -4.18 13.66 17.19
N TYR A 51 -4.92 12.83 17.94
CA TYR A 51 -5.55 11.65 17.35
C TYR A 51 -6.45 12.04 16.19
N GLY A 52 -6.41 11.28 15.09
CA GLY A 52 -7.21 11.53 13.90
C GLY A 52 -6.49 12.33 12.81
N GLN A 53 -5.38 13.00 13.15
CA GLN A 53 -4.61 13.78 12.19
C GLN A 53 -3.58 12.91 11.46
N PRO A 54 -3.27 13.23 10.18
CA PRO A 54 -2.13 12.66 9.48
C PRO A 54 -0.81 12.90 10.22
N ILE A 55 0.16 12.00 10.07
CA ILE A 55 1.46 12.07 10.71
C ILE A 55 2.54 12.35 9.67
N GLY A 56 3.15 13.52 9.76
CA GLY A 56 4.25 13.92 8.88
C GLY A 56 3.87 13.96 7.41
N HIS A 57 4.82 13.59 6.55
CA HIS A 57 4.63 13.52 5.11
C HIS A 57 4.86 12.10 4.60
N LEU A 58 3.97 11.62 3.75
CA LEU A 58 4.16 10.39 2.99
C LEU A 58 4.63 10.77 1.59
N TYR A 59 5.90 10.52 1.29
CA TYR A 59 6.46 10.68 -0.05
C TYR A 59 6.54 9.30 -0.70
N ALA A 60 5.58 8.99 -1.56
CA ALA A 60 5.61 7.77 -2.37
C ALA A 60 5.12 8.09 -3.78
N THR A 61 5.99 7.86 -4.75
CA THR A 61 5.65 7.97 -6.17
C THR A 61 5.33 6.58 -6.70
N LEU A 62 4.18 6.42 -7.35
CA LEU A 62 3.86 5.19 -8.05
C LEU A 62 4.53 5.23 -9.42
N ARG A 63 5.47 4.31 -9.66
CA ARG A 63 6.28 4.30 -10.87
C ARG A 63 5.72 3.38 -11.94
N GLY A 64 5.17 2.25 -11.54
CA GLY A 64 4.64 1.28 -12.47
C GLY A 64 4.03 0.05 -11.82
N TYR A 65 3.64 -0.90 -12.66
CA TYR A 65 3.07 -2.17 -12.26
C TYR A 65 3.55 -3.30 -13.17
N ARG A 66 3.50 -4.54 -12.67
CA ARG A 66 3.77 -5.74 -13.45
C ARG A 66 2.76 -6.81 -13.04
N ILE A 67 1.88 -7.19 -13.98
CA ILE A 67 0.86 -8.21 -13.73
C ILE A 67 1.52 -9.58 -13.69
N LEU A 68 1.26 -10.36 -12.64
CA LEU A 68 1.72 -11.74 -12.48
C LEU A 68 0.65 -12.73 -12.91
N SER A 69 -0.60 -12.47 -12.55
CA SER A 69 -1.76 -13.27 -12.93
C SER A 69 -3.00 -12.38 -13.02
N TYR A 70 -3.92 -12.74 -13.92
CA TYR A 70 -5.18 -12.03 -14.10
C TYR A 70 -6.29 -13.00 -14.45
N THR A 71 -7.43 -12.83 -13.79
CA THR A 71 -8.75 -13.36 -14.15
C THR A 71 -9.77 -12.23 -13.99
N ASP A 72 -11.02 -12.47 -14.39
CA ASP A 72 -12.11 -11.50 -14.21
C ASP A 72 -12.40 -11.22 -12.72
N ASP A 73 -12.05 -12.15 -11.83
CA ASP A 73 -12.32 -12.06 -10.39
C ASP A 73 -11.08 -11.73 -9.54
N GLU A 74 -9.86 -11.99 -10.02
CA GLU A 74 -8.63 -11.87 -9.25
C GLU A 74 -7.45 -11.34 -10.07
N VAL A 75 -6.63 -10.48 -9.46
CA VAL A 75 -5.37 -9.99 -10.03
C VAL A 75 -4.26 -10.11 -9.01
N THR A 76 -3.14 -10.70 -9.40
CA THR A 76 -1.88 -10.59 -8.65
C THR A 76 -0.92 -9.74 -9.47
N LEU A 77 -0.36 -8.71 -8.85
CA LEU A 77 0.59 -7.80 -9.51
C LEU A 77 1.68 -7.36 -8.55
N PHE A 78 2.84 -7.01 -9.11
CA PHE A 78 3.79 -6.16 -8.42
C PHE A 78 3.49 -4.70 -8.72
N LEU A 79 3.53 -3.88 -7.68
CA LEU A 79 3.49 -2.44 -7.76
C LEU A 79 4.88 -1.88 -7.44
N LEU A 80 5.38 -1.01 -8.32
CA LEU A 80 6.63 -0.29 -8.10
C LEU A 80 6.36 1.08 -7.47
N THR A 81 6.93 1.31 -6.29
CA THR A 81 6.95 2.61 -5.62
C THR A 81 8.37 3.14 -5.52
N GLU A 82 8.49 4.46 -5.44
CA GLU A 82 9.76 5.15 -5.22
C GLU A 82 9.56 6.19 -4.12
N ALA A 83 10.44 6.18 -3.13
CA ALA A 83 10.45 7.10 -2.00
C ALA A 83 11.90 7.45 -1.63
N PRO A 84 12.17 8.67 -1.15
CA PRO A 84 13.48 9.01 -0.63
C PRO A 84 13.76 8.26 0.68
N ASP A 85 14.99 7.78 0.86
CA ASP A 85 15.48 7.30 2.15
C ASP A 85 15.84 8.46 3.11
N VAL A 86 16.40 8.12 4.28
CA VAL A 86 16.80 9.12 5.29
C VAL A 86 17.87 10.11 4.81
N SER A 87 18.62 9.77 3.75
CA SER A 87 19.62 10.64 3.12
C SER A 87 19.05 11.47 1.96
N GLY A 88 17.78 11.25 1.60
CA GLY A 88 17.14 11.85 0.42
C GLY A 88 17.41 11.09 -0.88
N THR A 89 18.07 9.93 -0.83
CA THR A 89 18.35 9.11 -2.01
C THR A 89 17.08 8.39 -2.44
N PRO A 90 16.65 8.47 -3.72
CA PRO A 90 15.50 7.71 -4.20
C PRO A 90 15.74 6.20 -4.09
N VAL A 91 14.85 5.50 -3.39
CA VAL A 91 14.85 4.05 -3.26
C VAL A 91 13.55 3.51 -3.87
N ALA A 92 13.70 2.51 -4.74
CA ALA A 92 12.59 1.82 -5.35
C ALA A 92 12.24 0.54 -4.57
N ALA A 93 10.95 0.29 -4.39
CA ALA A 93 10.44 -0.92 -3.78
C ALA A 93 9.33 -1.54 -4.63
N SER A 94 9.35 -2.86 -4.76
CA SER A 94 8.29 -3.66 -5.36
C SER A 94 7.40 -4.22 -4.25
N THR A 95 6.08 -4.12 -4.40
CA THR A 95 5.10 -4.71 -3.48
C THR A 95 4.21 -5.70 -4.23
N GLU A 96 4.18 -6.96 -3.81
CA GLU A 96 3.18 -7.92 -4.31
C GLU A 96 1.79 -7.56 -3.74
N LEU A 97 0.82 -7.41 -4.63
CA LEU A 97 -0.56 -7.11 -4.30
C LEU A 97 -1.46 -8.15 -4.92
N ARG A 98 -2.48 -8.55 -4.16
CA ARG A 98 -3.61 -9.34 -4.64
C ARG A 98 -4.86 -8.51 -4.57
N LEU A 99 -5.57 -8.42 -5.67
CA LEU A 99 -6.84 -7.73 -5.79
C LEU A 99 -7.93 -8.74 -6.12
N ARG A 100 -9.12 -8.53 -5.58
CA ARG A 100 -10.30 -9.35 -5.85
C ARG A 100 -11.48 -8.48 -6.23
N TRP A 101 -12.19 -8.87 -7.28
CA TRP A 101 -13.42 -8.23 -7.69
C TRP A 101 -14.51 -8.49 -6.65
N THR A 102 -15.24 -7.45 -6.27
CA THR A 102 -16.32 -7.54 -5.27
C THR A 102 -17.72 -7.54 -5.90
N GLY A 103 -17.81 -7.56 -7.23
CA GLY A 103 -19.04 -7.32 -7.97
C GLY A 103 -19.25 -5.85 -8.37
N ALA A 104 -18.61 -4.91 -7.67
CA ALA A 104 -18.73 -3.47 -7.93
C ALA A 104 -17.39 -2.76 -8.13
N ASP A 105 -16.35 -3.16 -7.38
CA ASP A 105 -15.00 -2.61 -7.48
C ASP A 105 -13.94 -3.66 -7.12
N TRP A 106 -12.69 -3.39 -7.48
CA TRP A 106 -11.54 -4.17 -7.05
C TRP A 106 -11.17 -3.81 -5.60
N ALA A 107 -11.14 -4.81 -4.73
CA ALA A 107 -10.68 -4.68 -3.35
C ALA A 107 -9.30 -5.32 -3.17
N LEU A 108 -8.47 -4.73 -2.30
CA LEU A 108 -7.22 -5.33 -1.88
C LEU A 108 -7.51 -6.56 -1.01
N VAL A 109 -6.92 -7.69 -1.36
CA VAL A 109 -6.84 -8.85 -0.47
C VAL A 109 -5.73 -8.56 0.54
N ALA A 110 -6.07 -8.57 1.83
CA ALA A 110 -5.11 -8.33 2.90
C ALA A 110 -3.93 -9.33 2.79
N PRO A 111 -2.68 -8.85 2.87
CA PRO A 111 -1.51 -9.72 2.91
C PRO A 111 -1.57 -10.68 4.11
N ALA A 112 -0.84 -11.80 4.00
CA ALA A 112 -0.71 -12.73 5.11
C ALA A 112 -0.22 -12.03 6.37
N GLY A 113 -0.90 -12.27 7.51
CA GLY A 113 -0.59 -11.61 8.79
C GLY A 113 -1.00 -10.14 8.86
N GLY A 114 -1.61 -9.57 7.80
CA GLY A 114 -2.11 -8.21 7.77
C GLY A 114 -1.04 -7.12 7.62
N THR A 115 0.15 -7.46 7.15
CA THR A 115 1.26 -6.51 6.92
C THR A 115 1.88 -6.72 5.54
N PHE A 116 2.39 -5.64 4.94
CA PHE A 116 3.11 -5.70 3.67
C PHE A 116 4.58 -6.12 3.83
N ASP A 117 5.09 -6.33 5.04
CA ASP A 117 6.52 -6.58 5.27
C ASP A 117 7.06 -7.80 4.51
N GLN A 118 6.23 -8.84 4.35
CA GLN A 118 6.57 -10.04 3.57
C GLN A 118 6.31 -9.89 2.07
N ALA A 119 5.60 -8.83 1.67
CA ALA A 119 5.20 -8.56 0.29
C ALA A 119 6.04 -7.46 -0.37
N VAL A 120 6.80 -6.69 0.43
CA VAL A 120 7.68 -5.60 -0.02
C VAL A 120 9.10 -6.12 -0.20
N THR A 121 9.75 -5.72 -1.29
CA THR A 121 11.18 -5.97 -1.54
C THR A 121 11.82 -4.77 -2.22
N ALA A 122 13.08 -4.47 -1.89
CA ALA A 122 13.84 -3.45 -2.60
C ALA A 122 14.02 -3.84 -4.07
N ALA A 123 13.66 -2.94 -4.98
CA ALA A 123 13.73 -3.19 -6.42
C ALA A 123 15.12 -2.79 -6.96
N SER A 124 15.80 -3.72 -7.63
CA SER A 124 17.07 -3.41 -8.30
C SER A 124 16.82 -2.57 -9.57
N PRO A 125 17.82 -1.81 -10.07
CA PRO A 125 17.68 -1.07 -11.32
C PRO A 125 17.27 -1.96 -12.52
N ALA A 126 17.75 -3.20 -12.56
CA ALA A 126 17.36 -4.17 -13.59
C ALA A 126 15.92 -4.66 -13.44
N GLU A 127 15.41 -4.74 -12.21
CA GLU A 127 14.02 -5.11 -11.96
C GLU A 127 13.07 -3.97 -12.35
N VAL A 128 13.44 -2.72 -12.04
CA VAL A 128 12.66 -1.52 -12.36
C VAL A 128 12.28 -1.46 -13.85
N THR A 129 13.19 -1.85 -14.75
CA THR A 129 12.94 -1.81 -16.21
C THR A 129 11.91 -2.85 -16.68
N THR A 130 11.54 -3.82 -15.83
CA THR A 130 10.53 -4.84 -16.15
C THR A 130 9.09 -4.38 -15.87
N PHE A 131 8.92 -3.23 -15.21
CA PHE A 131 7.61 -2.68 -14.87
C PHE A 131 7.03 -1.83 -16.01
N LEU A 132 5.72 -1.95 -16.23
CA LEU A 132 4.98 -1.05 -17.09
C LEU A 132 4.76 0.27 -16.35
N PRO A 133 5.15 1.43 -16.92
CA PRO A 133 4.95 2.70 -16.25
C PRO A 133 3.46 3.04 -16.16
N PHE A 134 3.08 3.80 -15.13
CA PHE A 134 1.78 4.47 -15.15
C PHE A 134 1.82 5.58 -16.19
N ILE A 135 1.03 5.42 -17.25
CA ILE A 135 0.85 6.45 -18.27
C ILE A 135 -0.26 7.36 -17.76
N ALA A 136 -0.06 8.69 -17.80
CA ALA A 136 -1.15 9.62 -17.56
C ALA A 136 -2.29 9.28 -18.54
N GLY A 137 -3.45 8.93 -18.03
CA GLY A 137 -4.62 8.65 -18.87
C GLY A 137 -4.97 9.89 -19.68
N GLY A 138 -5.16 9.72 -20.99
CA GLY A 138 -5.79 10.71 -21.87
C GLY A 138 -7.28 10.85 -21.61
#